data_AF-A0A839FBF3-F1
#
_entry.id   AF-A0A839FBF3-F1
#
_cell.length_a   1.000
_cell.length_b   1.000
_cell.length_c   1.000
_cell.angle_alpha   90.00
_cell.angle_beta   90.00
_cell.angle_gamma   90.00
#
_symmetry.space_group_name_H-M   'P 1'
#
loop_
_entity.id
_entity.type
_entity.pdbx_description
1 polymer ?
#
loop_
_entity_poly.entity_id
_entity_poly.type
_entity_poly.pdbx_seq_one_letter_code
_entity_poly.pdbx_strand_id
1 'polypeptide(L)'
;MTDKIGITDDAAFELAAHIADKQKAKLPEQLSSQISDAEMQIGETWFAWGIFGAITSDRKRRQKLLADYLNRKIQPQSDVQKIVTDITTLESADNQLFNAIAAAGRQAYHEDDDVHLSKIAGIFLNVIKNH
;
A
#
# COMPACT_ATOMS: atom_id res chain seq x y z
N MET A 1 2.32 -7.72 -28.87
CA MET A 1 2.16 -8.17 -27.48
C MET A 1 3.56 -8.46 -26.96
N THR A 2 4.17 -7.49 -26.28
CA THR A 2 5.48 -7.67 -25.67
C THR A 2 5.28 -8.36 -24.34
N ASP A 3 5.72 -9.61 -24.24
CA ASP A 3 5.96 -10.27 -22.97
C ASP A 3 6.87 -9.36 -22.15
N LYS A 4 6.28 -8.63 -21.20
CA LYS A 4 7.03 -7.89 -20.20
C LYS A 4 7.89 -8.93 -19.50
N ILE A 5 9.21 -8.79 -19.59
CA ILE A 5 10.16 -9.40 -18.66
C ILE A 5 9.58 -9.16 -17.27
N GLY A 6 9.02 -10.21 -16.67
CA GLY A 6 8.23 -10.08 -15.46
C GLY A 6 9.14 -9.53 -14.37
N ILE A 7 8.81 -8.36 -13.83
CA ILE A 7 9.48 -7.79 -12.65
C ILE A 7 9.62 -8.92 -11.63
N THR A 8 10.82 -9.21 -11.13
CA THR A 8 11.04 -10.28 -10.15
C THR A 8 10.38 -9.92 -8.82
N ASP A 9 10.18 -10.90 -7.94
CA ASP A 9 9.54 -10.61 -6.65
C ASP A 9 10.39 -9.63 -5.80
N ASP A 10 11.72 -9.74 -5.84
CA ASP A 10 12.61 -8.77 -5.20
C ASP A 10 12.54 -7.38 -5.82
N ALA A 11 12.52 -7.27 -7.15
CA ALA A 11 12.37 -5.97 -7.81
C ALA A 11 11.00 -5.34 -7.50
N ALA A 12 9.95 -6.14 -7.39
CA ALA A 12 8.63 -5.67 -6.99
C ALA A 12 8.64 -5.17 -5.53
N PHE A 13 9.32 -5.86 -4.62
CA PHE A 13 9.50 -5.41 -3.25
C PHE A 13 10.23 -4.07 -3.20
N GLU A 14 11.42 -3.96 -3.81
CA GLU A 14 12.23 -2.74 -3.74
C GLU A 14 11.48 -1.55 -4.34
N LEU A 15 10.77 -1.77 -5.45
CA LEU A 15 9.95 -0.74 -6.07
C LEU A 15 8.81 -0.28 -5.16
N ALA A 16 8.06 -1.21 -4.57
CA ALA A 16 6.97 -0.86 -3.66
C ALA A 16 7.49 -0.12 -2.41
N ALA A 17 8.61 -0.57 -1.85
CA ALA A 17 9.24 0.02 -0.68
C ALA A 17 9.72 1.46 -0.96
N HIS A 18 10.36 1.65 -2.11
CA HIS A 18 10.83 2.96 -2.57
C HIS A 18 9.68 3.93 -2.82
N ILE A 19 8.63 3.48 -3.53
CA ILE A 19 7.44 4.31 -3.75
C ILE A 19 6.80 4.67 -2.41
N ALA A 20 6.54 3.70 -1.52
CA ALA A 20 5.93 3.97 -0.22
C ALA A 20 6.74 4.97 0.63
N ASP A 21 8.07 4.84 0.69
CA ASP A 21 8.92 5.76 1.46
C ASP A 21 8.95 7.16 0.89
N LYS A 22 9.11 7.29 -0.44
CA LYS A 22 8.99 8.58 -1.12
C LYS A 22 7.66 9.24 -0.82
N GLN A 23 6.60 8.43 -0.79
CA GLN A 23 5.26 8.92 -0.63
C GLN A 23 4.99 9.37 0.82
N LYS A 24 5.49 8.62 1.81
CA LYS A 24 5.49 9.07 3.22
C LYS A 24 6.31 10.34 3.44
N ALA A 25 7.47 10.47 2.78
CA ALA A 25 8.33 11.66 2.92
C ALA A 25 7.69 12.95 2.38
N LYS A 26 6.70 12.84 1.50
CA LYS A 26 5.90 13.96 0.97
C LYS A 26 4.72 14.34 1.88
N LEU A 27 4.47 13.61 2.97
CA LEU A 27 3.40 13.96 3.92
C LEU A 27 3.76 15.26 4.66
N PRO A 28 2.84 16.25 4.70
CA PRO A 28 3.06 17.45 5.51
C PRO A 28 3.23 17.07 6.98
N GLU A 29 4.18 17.71 7.66
CA GLU A 29 4.55 17.42 9.06
C GLU A 29 3.34 17.51 10.02
N GLN A 30 2.46 18.49 9.77
CA GLN A 30 1.22 18.68 10.54
C GLN A 30 0.26 17.48 10.45
N LEU A 31 0.30 16.74 9.34
CA LEU A 31 -0.54 15.56 9.12
C LEU A 31 0.15 14.32 9.67
N SER A 32 1.47 14.17 9.47
CA SER A 32 2.23 13.05 10.03
C SER A 32 2.21 13.04 11.55
N SER A 33 2.20 14.20 12.21
CA SER A 33 2.14 14.29 13.69
C SER A 33 0.79 13.87 14.29
N GLN A 34 -0.25 13.69 13.46
CA GLN A 34 -1.61 13.33 13.89
C GLN A 34 -1.95 11.86 13.62
N ILE A 35 -1.05 11.12 12.96
CA ILE A 35 -1.25 9.71 12.60
C ILE A 35 -0.31 8.89 13.48
N SER A 36 -0.84 7.90 14.19
CA SER A 36 -0.01 6.98 14.96
C SER A 36 0.81 6.06 14.05
N ASP A 37 1.92 5.53 14.55
CA ASP A 37 2.74 4.58 13.80
C ASP A 37 1.93 3.36 13.32
N ALA A 38 0.99 2.88 14.15
CA ALA A 38 0.12 1.77 13.81
C ALA A 38 -0.80 2.10 12.62
N GLU A 39 -1.41 3.28 12.62
CA GLU A 39 -2.26 3.73 11.51
C GLU A 39 -1.45 3.93 10.23
N MET A 40 -0.25 4.48 10.35
CA MET A 40 0.68 4.65 9.24
C MET A 40 1.03 3.30 8.60
N GLN A 41 1.34 2.28 9.42
CA GLN A 41 1.63 0.93 8.95
C GLN A 41 0.43 0.29 8.24
N ILE A 42 -0.79 0.46 8.76
CA ILE A 42 -2.02 -0.06 8.14
C ILE A 42 -2.19 0.51 6.73
N GLY A 43 -2.15 1.84 6.60
CA GLY A 43 -2.40 2.44 5.30
C GLY A 43 -1.22 2.26 4.33
N GLU A 44 0.03 2.19 4.81
CA GLU A 44 1.16 1.75 3.97
C GLU A 44 0.94 0.33 3.43
N THR A 45 0.41 -0.58 4.26
CA THR A 45 0.12 -1.95 3.82
C THR A 45 -0.94 -1.98 2.71
N TRP A 46 -2.01 -1.21 2.85
CA TRP A 46 -3.05 -1.10 1.81
C TRP A 46 -2.55 -0.41 0.55
N PHE A 47 -1.67 0.57 0.70
CA PHE A 47 -1.04 1.27 -0.40
C PHE A 47 -0.11 0.32 -1.19
N ALA A 48 0.73 -0.45 -0.51
CA ALA A 48 1.58 -1.48 -1.11
C ALA A 48 0.75 -2.57 -1.81
N TRP A 49 -0.39 -2.99 -1.22
CA TRP A 49 -1.33 -3.89 -1.89
C TRP A 49 -1.77 -3.34 -3.26
N GLY A 50 -2.06 -2.05 -3.33
CA GLY A 50 -2.35 -1.32 -4.56
C GLY A 50 -1.25 -1.43 -5.63
N ILE A 51 -0.01 -1.14 -5.24
CA ILE A 51 1.19 -1.23 -6.10
C ILE A 51 1.34 -2.65 -6.67
N PHE A 52 1.28 -3.67 -5.81
CA PHE A 52 1.41 -5.05 -6.26
C PHE A 52 0.29 -5.48 -7.21
N GLY A 53 -0.92 -4.93 -7.06
CA GLY A 53 -2.02 -5.16 -8.00
C GLY A 53 -1.80 -4.52 -9.38
N ALA A 54 -0.94 -3.49 -9.46
CA ALA A 54 -0.51 -2.90 -10.72
C ALA A 54 0.59 -3.73 -11.41
N ILE A 55 1.43 -4.39 -10.60
CA ILE A 55 2.54 -5.24 -11.05
C ILE A 55 2.04 -6.59 -11.57
N THR A 56 1.06 -7.19 -10.89
CA THR A 56 0.58 -8.55 -11.21
C THR A 56 -0.93 -8.69 -11.02
N SER A 57 -1.58 -9.35 -11.97
CA SER A 57 -2.98 -9.79 -11.85
C SER A 57 -3.13 -11.14 -11.14
N ASP A 58 -2.04 -11.88 -10.94
CA ASP A 58 -2.05 -13.11 -10.15
C ASP A 58 -2.21 -12.78 -8.66
N ARG A 59 -3.38 -13.15 -8.11
CA ARG A 59 -3.73 -12.94 -6.70
C ARG A 59 -2.80 -13.66 -5.73
N LYS A 60 -2.37 -14.90 -6.02
CA LYS A 60 -1.46 -15.65 -5.14
C LYS A 60 -0.10 -14.97 -5.09
N ARG A 61 0.40 -14.55 -6.25
CA ARG A 61 1.64 -13.79 -6.33
C ARG A 61 1.54 -12.45 -5.59
N ARG A 62 0.44 -11.72 -5.75
CA ARG A 62 0.17 -10.46 -5.03
C ARG A 62 0.17 -10.66 -3.50
N GLN A 63 -0.47 -11.72 -3.02
CA GLN A 63 -0.46 -12.09 -1.59
C GLN A 63 0.94 -12.41 -1.09
N LYS A 64 1.73 -13.17 -1.85
CA LYS A 64 3.13 -13.48 -1.53
C LYS A 64 3.96 -12.19 -1.41
N LEU A 65 3.87 -11.30 -2.41
CA LEU A 65 4.59 -10.02 -2.40
C LEU A 65 4.21 -9.16 -1.19
N LEU A 66 2.93 -9.12 -0.82
CA LEU A 66 2.49 -8.40 0.37
C LEU A 66 3.03 -9.03 1.66
N ALA A 67 3.02 -10.36 1.77
CA ALA A 67 3.60 -11.05 2.92
C ALA A 67 5.10 -10.76 3.05
N ASP A 68 5.84 -10.83 1.94
CA ASP A 68 7.28 -10.51 1.89
C ASP A 68 7.54 -9.05 2.28
N TYR A 69 6.71 -8.12 1.81
CA TYR A 69 6.77 -6.71 2.17
C TYR A 69 6.57 -6.48 3.68
N LEU A 70 5.55 -7.11 4.25
CA LEU A 70 5.25 -7.05 5.68
C LEU A 70 6.39 -7.62 6.52
N ASN A 71 6.94 -8.77 6.13
CA ASN A 71 8.05 -9.41 6.87
C ASN A 71 9.35 -8.61 6.80
N ARG A 72 9.67 -7.99 5.65
CA ARG A 72 10.94 -7.29 5.45
C ARG A 72 10.91 -5.86 5.98
N LYS A 73 9.83 -5.11 5.74
CA LYS A 73 9.78 -3.66 5.95
C LYS A 73 8.95 -3.24 7.15
N ILE A 74 7.71 -3.72 7.26
CA ILE A 74 6.77 -3.26 8.29
C ILE A 74 7.03 -3.97 9.63
N GLN A 75 7.29 -5.28 9.58
CA GLN A 75 7.48 -6.16 10.74
C GLN A 75 6.36 -5.98 11.77
N PRO A 76 5.08 -6.19 11.37
CA PRO A 76 3.95 -5.95 12.25
C PRO A 76 4.00 -6.88 13.45
N GLN A 77 3.48 -6.43 14.60
CA GLN A 77 3.34 -7.27 15.79
C GLN A 77 2.31 -8.39 15.60
N SER A 78 1.40 -8.21 14.65
CA SER A 78 0.35 -9.18 14.31
C SER A 78 0.84 -10.20 13.28
N ASP A 79 0.15 -11.34 13.22
CA ASP A 79 0.42 -12.39 12.23
C ASP A 79 0.25 -11.85 10.79
N VAL A 80 1.33 -11.91 10.00
CA VAL A 80 1.37 -11.48 8.61
C VAL A 80 0.34 -12.21 7.75
N GLN A 81 0.16 -13.51 7.95
CA GLN A 81 -0.77 -14.28 7.13
C GLN A 81 -2.23 -13.87 7.41
N LYS A 82 -2.53 -13.53 8.67
CA LYS A 82 -3.82 -12.95 9.05
C LYS A 82 -4.03 -11.60 8.37
N ILE A 83 -3.05 -10.69 8.43
CA ILE A 83 -3.14 -9.37 7.78
C ILE A 83 -3.43 -9.50 6.28
N VAL A 84 -2.71 -10.38 5.58
CA VAL A 84 -2.91 -10.62 4.14
C VAL A 84 -4.33 -11.13 3.86
N THR A 85 -4.84 -12.02 4.71
CA THR A 85 -6.20 -12.56 4.60
C THR A 85 -7.26 -11.48 4.83
N ASP A 86 -7.08 -10.66 5.87
CA ASP A 86 -7.98 -9.56 6.22
C ASP A 86 -8.06 -8.53 5.07
N ILE A 87 -6.92 -8.19 4.46
CA ILE A 87 -6.86 -7.31 3.28
C ILE A 87 -7.67 -7.86 2.11
N THR A 88 -7.57 -9.17 1.84
CA THR A 88 -8.33 -9.77 0.76
C THR A 88 -9.84 -9.82 1.03
N THR A 89 -10.22 -9.81 2.31
CA THR A 89 -11.60 -9.68 2.75
C THR A 89 -12.09 -8.25 2.55
N LEU A 90 -11.28 -7.24 2.92
CA LEU A 90 -11.59 -5.82 2.71
C LEU A 90 -11.80 -5.49 1.23
N GLU A 91 -10.94 -6.03 0.34
CA GLU A 91 -11.08 -5.90 -1.12
C GLU A 91 -12.38 -6.52 -1.62
N SER A 92 -12.77 -7.67 -1.08
CA SER A 92 -13.98 -8.39 -1.51
C SER A 92 -15.26 -7.78 -0.94
N ALA A 93 -15.15 -7.01 0.15
CA ALA A 93 -16.26 -6.31 0.80
C ALA A 93 -16.46 -4.88 0.26
N ASP A 94 -15.74 -4.48 -0.79
CA ASP A 94 -15.76 -3.12 -1.36
C ASP A 94 -15.57 -2.01 -0.32
N ASN A 95 -14.68 -2.23 0.66
CA ASN A 95 -14.40 -1.23 1.68
C ASN A 95 -13.86 0.06 1.02
N GLN A 96 -14.60 1.16 1.14
CA GLN A 96 -14.33 2.40 0.42
C GLN A 96 -12.96 3.00 0.76
N LEU A 97 -12.58 3.01 2.03
CA LEU A 97 -11.30 3.55 2.49
C LEU A 97 -10.14 2.73 1.94
N PHE A 98 -10.21 1.41 2.12
CA PHE A 98 -9.24 0.47 1.60
C PHE A 98 -9.07 0.64 0.08
N ASN A 99 -10.19 0.67 -0.65
CA ASN A 99 -10.20 0.82 -2.11
C ASN A 99 -9.57 2.15 -2.54
N ALA A 100 -9.83 3.25 -1.84
CA ALA A 100 -9.23 4.54 -2.13
C ALA A 100 -7.70 4.52 -1.95
N ILE A 101 -7.21 3.92 -0.86
CA ILE A 101 -5.77 3.82 -0.57
C ILE A 101 -5.08 2.86 -1.57
N ALA A 102 -5.68 1.70 -1.83
CA ALA A 102 -5.15 0.74 -2.80
C ALA A 102 -5.17 1.29 -4.24
N ALA A 103 -6.20 2.05 -4.62
CA ALA A 103 -6.24 2.72 -5.92
C ALA A 103 -5.09 3.74 -6.05
N ALA A 104 -4.81 4.48 -4.99
CA ALA A 104 -3.74 5.45 -5.00
C ALA A 104 -2.35 4.79 -5.09
N GLY A 105 -2.15 3.65 -4.42
CA GLY A 105 -0.94 2.83 -4.61
C GLY A 105 -0.77 2.34 -6.05
N ARG A 106 -1.86 1.92 -6.69
CA ARG A 106 -1.86 1.52 -8.10
C ARG A 106 -1.48 2.68 -9.02
N GLN A 107 -2.02 3.87 -8.78
CA GLN A 107 -1.70 5.08 -9.53
C GLN A 107 -0.23 5.47 -9.38
N ALA A 108 0.29 5.47 -8.15
CA ALA A 108 1.68 5.80 -7.88
C ALA A 108 2.69 4.91 -8.63
N TYR A 109 2.35 3.65 -8.90
CA TYR A 109 3.16 2.77 -9.74
C TYR A 109 3.10 3.14 -11.23
N HIS A 110 1.97 3.62 -11.73
CA HIS A 110 1.78 3.93 -13.15
C HIS A 110 2.29 5.31 -13.56
N GLU A 111 2.24 6.28 -12.66
CA GLU A 111 2.44 7.70 -12.97
C GLU A 111 3.86 8.21 -12.69
N ASP A 112 4.81 7.30 -12.41
CA ASP A 112 6.23 7.60 -12.22
C ASP A 112 6.47 8.88 -11.38
N ASP A 113 5.80 8.97 -10.23
CA ASP A 113 6.04 9.94 -9.16
C ASP A 113 5.28 11.30 -9.20
N ASP A 114 4.20 11.46 -9.98
CA ASP A 114 3.39 12.69 -9.96
C ASP A 114 2.40 12.81 -8.78
N VAL A 115 2.13 14.05 -8.35
CA VAL A 115 1.66 14.42 -7.00
C VAL A 115 0.19 14.04 -6.71
N HIS A 116 -0.05 12.86 -6.12
CA HIS A 116 -1.39 12.43 -5.67
C HIS A 116 -1.58 12.30 -4.14
N LEU A 117 -0.52 12.48 -3.34
CA LEU A 117 -0.55 12.22 -1.89
C LEU A 117 -1.25 13.22 -1.00
N SER A 118 -1.34 14.48 -1.41
CA SER A 118 -2.10 15.47 -0.62
C SER A 118 -3.56 15.02 -0.46
N LYS A 119 -4.11 14.27 -1.43
CA LYS A 119 -5.43 13.61 -1.32
C LYS A 119 -5.42 12.39 -0.39
N ILE A 120 -4.37 11.56 -0.40
CA ILE A 120 -4.29 10.36 0.46
C ILE A 120 -4.08 10.74 1.94
N ALA A 121 -3.22 11.73 2.22
CA ALA A 121 -3.02 12.26 3.58
C ALA A 121 -4.32 12.82 4.16
N GLY A 122 -5.14 13.47 3.32
CA GLY A 122 -6.49 13.89 3.67
C GLY A 122 -7.46 12.73 3.91
N ILE A 123 -7.32 11.62 3.19
CA ILE A 123 -8.11 10.39 3.42
C ILE A 123 -7.74 9.73 4.75
N PHE A 124 -6.45 9.63 5.08
CA PHE A 124 -6.00 9.15 6.41
C PHE A 124 -6.63 9.97 7.54
N LEU A 125 -6.57 11.30 7.46
CA LEU A 125 -7.06 12.16 8.54
C LEU A 125 -8.58 12.26 8.67
N ASN A 126 -9.32 12.18 7.55
CA ASN A 126 -10.78 12.27 7.60
C ASN A 126 -11.44 10.98 8.08
N VAL A 127 -10.79 9.83 7.91
CA VAL A 127 -11.38 8.53 8.29
C VAL A 127 -10.94 8.07 9.67
N ILE A 128 -9.72 8.40 10.11
CA ILE A 128 -9.27 8.16 11.49
C ILE A 128 -10.06 8.99 12.51
N LYS A 129 -10.46 10.23 12.16
CA LYS A 129 -11.13 11.15 13.11
C LYS A 129 -12.66 10.99 13.21
N ASN A 130 -13.28 10.23 12.31
CA ASN A 130 -14.75 10.06 12.27
C ASN A 130 -15.21 8.65 12.69
N HIS A 131 -14.32 7.85 13.27
CA HIS A 131 -14.61 6.60 13.99
C HIS A 131 -14.09 6.69 15.42
#